data_AF-A0A8T5IMV6-F1
#
_entry.id   AF-A0A8T5IMV6-F1
#
_cell.length_a   1.000
_cell.length_b   1.000
_cell.length_c   1.000
_cell.angle_alpha   90.00
_cell.angle_beta   90.00
_cell.angle_gamma   90.00
#
_symmetry.space_group_name_H-M   'P 1'
#
loop_
_entity.id
_entity.type
_entity.pdbx_description
1 polymer ?
#
loop_
_entity_poly.entity_id
_entity_poly.type
_entity_poly.pdbx_seq_one_letter_code
_entity_poly.pdbx_strand_id
1 'polypeptide(L)' 'MKKNECISCNKETSKSVKFPCPKCSEQILRCDKCRSLSIEYKCPKCEYKGP' A
#
# COMPACT_ATOMS: atom_id res chain seq x y z
N MET A 1 -6.87 16.61 -8.20
CA MET A 1 -5.60 16.12 -7.62
C MET A 1 -5.79 14.66 -7.25
N LYS A 2 -5.07 13.71 -7.87
CA LYS A 2 -5.28 12.26 -7.68
C LYS A 2 -4.82 11.88 -6.26
N LYS A 3 -5.79 11.57 -5.40
CA LYS A 3 -5.57 11.15 -4.02
C LYS A 3 -5.04 9.72 -4.03
N ASN A 4 -3.80 9.56 -3.58
CA ASN A 4 -3.15 8.26 -3.48
C ASN A 4 -3.39 7.72 -2.06
N GLU A 5 -4.44 6.92 -1.91
CA GLU A 5 -4.86 6.36 -0.62
C GLU A 5 -4.06 5.10 -0.27
N CYS A 6 -3.40 5.11 0.89
CA CYS A 6 -2.61 3.96 1.33
C CYS A 6 -3.50 2.80 1.76
N ILE A 7 -3.23 1.59 1.25
CA ILE A 7 -4.02 0.39 1.58
C ILE A 7 -3.90 -0.07 3.05
N SER A 8 -2.85 0.33 3.78
CA SER A 8 -2.67 -0.03 5.20
C SER A 8 -3.42 0.89 6.14
N CYS A 9 -3.31 2.21 5.96
CA CYS A 9 -3.84 3.18 6.91
C CYS A 9 -5.05 3.96 6.38
N ASN A 10 -5.42 3.77 5.11
CA ASN A 10 -6.45 4.55 4.42
C ASN A 10 -6.24 6.07 4.54
N LYS A 11 -5.00 6.51 4.79
CA LYS A 11 -4.65 7.94 4.85
C LYS A 11 -4.18 8.42 3.50
N GLU A 12 -4.68 9.58 3.14
CA GLU A 12 -4.19 10.37 2.02
C GLU A 12 -2.82 10.96 2.36
N THR A 13 -1.83 10.72 1.51
CA THR A 13 -0.53 11.37 1.64
C THR A 13 0.02 11.77 0.28
N SER A 14 0.74 12.88 0.24
CA SER A 14 1.48 13.30 -0.95
C SER A 14 2.67 12.39 -1.26
N LYS A 15 3.22 11.69 -0.25
CA LYS A 15 4.37 10.78 -0.40
C LYS A 15 3.94 9.32 -0.40
N SER A 16 3.52 8.84 -1.56
CA SER A 16 3.05 7.46 -1.76
C SER A 16 3.82 6.80 -2.90
N VAL A 17 4.11 5.52 -2.72
CA VAL A 17 4.76 4.67 -3.72
C VAL A 17 3.79 3.62 -4.20
N LYS A 18 3.82 3.35 -5.52
CA LYS A 18 3.06 2.28 -6.16
C LYS A 18 4.01 1.15 -6.50
N PHE A 19 3.66 -0.08 -6.13
CA PHE A 19 4.44 -1.27 -6.47
C PHE A 19 3.51 -2.45 -6.73
N PRO A 20 3.90 -3.40 -7.59
CA PRO A 20 3.12 -4.60 -7.84
C PRO A 20 3.19 -5.56 -6.65
N CYS A 21 2.07 -6.18 -6.30
CA CYS A 21 2.01 -7.24 -5.29
C CYS A 21 2.83 -8.46 -5.76
N PRO A 22 3.69 -9.07 -4.92
CA PRO A 22 4.48 -10.24 -5.34
C PRO A 22 3.63 -11.50 -5.60
N LYS A 23 2.37 -11.55 -5.13
CA LYS A 23 1.51 -12.74 -5.24
C LYS A 23 0.49 -12.70 -6.37
N CYS A 24 0.02 -11.51 -6.75
CA CYS A 24 -0.99 -11.33 -7.79
C CYS A 24 -0.68 -10.20 -8.79
N SER A 25 0.46 -9.53 -8.63
CA SER A 25 0.90 -8.40 -9.46
C SER A 25 -0.03 -7.19 -9.44
N GLU A 26 -0.98 -7.13 -8.49
CA GLU A 26 -1.90 -6.00 -8.33
C GLU A 26 -1.14 -4.73 -7.93
N GLN A 27 -1.56 -3.56 -8.46
CA GLN A 27 -0.94 -2.30 -8.11
C GLN A 27 -1.33 -1.90 -6.68
N ILE A 28 -0.36 -1.99 -5.78
CA ILE A 28 -0.51 -1.61 -4.38
C ILE A 28 0.07 -0.23 -4.16
N LEU A 29 -0.67 0.61 -3.44
CA LEU A 29 -0.22 1.93 -3.05
C LEU A 29 0.03 1.99 -1.54
N ARG A 30 1.24 2.39 -1.15
CA ARG A 30 1.59 2.58 0.25
C ARG A 30 2.23 3.93 0.51
N CYS A 31 1.88 4.50 1.66
CA CYS A 31 2.50 5.74 2.12
C CYS A 31 3.89 5.44 2.70
N ASP A 32 4.75 6.45 2.63
CA ASP A 32 6.11 6.39 3.18
C ASP A 32 6.13 6.08 4.69
N LYS A 33 5.14 6.58 5.45
CA LYS A 33 4.98 6.25 6.88
C LYS A 33 4.73 4.77 7.12
N CYS A 34 3.76 4.15 6.44
CA CYS A 34 3.47 2.73 6.62
C CYS A 34 4.64 1.86 6.18
N ARG A 35 5.37 2.28 5.14
CA ARG A 35 6.59 1.61 4.69
C ARG A 35 7.74 1.74 5.70
N SER A 36 7.96 2.94 6.26
CA SER A 36 9.00 3.17 7.28
C SER A 36 8.71 2.44 8.58
N LEU A 37 7.43 2.31 8.93
CA LEU A 37 6.96 1.60 10.12
C LEU A 37 6.73 0.10 9.86
N SER A 38 6.97 -0.40 8.65
CA SER A 38 6.71 -1.79 8.24
C SER A 38 5.32 -2.28 8.67
N ILE A 39 4.31 -1.41 8.54
CA ILE A 39 2.93 -1.71 8.94
C ILE A 39 2.41 -2.84 8.07
N GLU A 40 1.65 -3.79 8.59
CA GLU A 40 1.10 -4.81 7.72
C GLU A 40 0.09 -4.21 6.70
N TYR A 41 0.14 -4.68 5.45
CA TYR A 41 -0.82 -4.37 4.41
C TYR A 41 -1.48 -5.63 3.92
N LYS A 42 -2.79 -5.56 3.70
CA LYS A 42 -3.56 -6.65 3.10
C LYS A 42 -3.85 -6.32 1.64
N CYS A 43 -3.39 -7.16 0.72
CA CYS A 43 -3.75 -7.02 -0.68
C CYS A 43 -5.25 -7.31 -0.88
N PRO A 44 -6.04 -6.45 -1.54
CA PRO A 44 -7.47 -6.67 -1.73
C PRO A 44 -7.80 -7.80 -2.73
N LYS A 45 -6.84 -8.21 -3.58
CA LYS A 45 -7.04 -9.28 -4.57
C LYS A 45 -6.72 -10.67 -4.05
N CYS A 46 -5.57 -10.81 -3.38
CA CYS A 46 -5.02 -12.11 -3.00
C CYS A 46 -4.93 -12.31 -1.49
N GLU A 47 -5.42 -11.33 -0.72
CA GLU A 47 -5.43 -11.28 0.75
C GLU A 47 -4.06 -11.44 1.41
N TYR A 48 -3.00 -11.29 0.62
CA TYR A 48 -1.63 -11.37 1.08
C TYR A 48 -1.36 -10.28 2.11
N LYS A 49 -0.89 -10.68 3.29
CA LYS A 49 -0.43 -9.80 4.35
C LYS A 49 1.10 -9.69 4.28
N GLY A 50 1.59 -8.50 3.97
CA GLY A 50 3.02 -8.20 3.96
C GLY A 50 3.33 -6.97 4.82
N PRO A 51 4.56 -6.80 5.32
CA PRO A 51 4.99 -5.59 6.04
C PRO A 51 5.18 -4.37 5.12
#